data_AF-A0A924JZR8-F1
#
_entry.id   AF-A0A924JZR8-F1
#
_cell.length_a   1.000
_cell.length_b   1.000
_cell.length_c   1.000
_cell.angle_alpha   90.00
_cell.angle_beta   90.00
_cell.angle_gamma   90.00
#
_symmetry.space_group_name_H-M   'P 1'
#
loop_
_entity.id
_entity.type
_entity.pdbx_description
1 polymer ?
#
loop_
_entity_poly.entity_id
_entity_poly.type
_entity_poly.pdbx_seq_one_letter_code
_entity_poly.pdbx_strand_id
1 'polypeptide(L)'
;MSTWKRLTQIFRSRQKRDDGDIEALKERLDESYRSQLALLQQVRRGVADVATSRKRVELQINQLNQQGAELDKVARAAVADGDDDAARAALTRKVTLDKAVVGLDSQHVGLKIEEEKLEDSAQQIQIRIEEFRLRKDTLSARHTAAAARAEINSATTGISSQMGEVGQAVKAAEQHTRELEAHADAVDELVREGVISGPGQDPHTTEAFDRQFEDLSNPANIDGPDIDRQLDALKAGSTSGEEHGQDKI
;
A
#
# COMPACT_ATOMS: atom_id res chain seq x y z
N MET A 1 -31.72 31.48 -11.12
CA MET A 1 -31.68 30.25 -10.30
C MET A 1 -31.15 29.03 -11.08
N SER A 2 -29.87 28.95 -11.49
CA SER A 2 -29.31 27.68 -12.01
C SER A 2 -27.79 27.71 -12.22
N THR A 3 -27.02 27.99 -11.17
CA THR A 3 -25.55 27.81 -11.17
C THR A 3 -25.14 26.96 -9.97
N TRP A 4 -25.79 27.17 -8.82
CA TRP A 4 -25.64 26.36 -7.61
C TRP A 4 -26.05 24.89 -7.77
N LYS A 5 -27.08 24.61 -8.58
CA LYS A 5 -27.50 23.22 -8.89
C LYS A 5 -26.54 22.48 -9.82
N ARG A 6 -25.73 23.20 -10.62
CA ARG A 6 -24.71 22.60 -11.50
C ARG A 6 -23.40 22.34 -10.77
N LEU A 7 -23.00 23.21 -9.85
CA LEU A 7 -21.82 23.00 -8.99
C LEU A 7 -21.99 21.77 -8.07
N THR A 8 -23.20 21.58 -7.53
CA THR A 8 -23.53 20.43 -6.68
C THR A 8 -23.73 19.11 -7.45
N GLN A 9 -23.88 19.17 -8.78
CA GLN A 9 -23.94 17.99 -9.65
C GLN A 9 -22.55 17.45 -10.02
N ILE A 10 -21.52 18.30 -10.01
CA ILE A 10 -20.12 17.89 -10.20
C ILE A 10 -19.57 17.23 -8.92
N PHE A 11 -20.13 17.56 -7.75
CA PHE A 11 -19.73 16.98 -6.47
C PHE A 11 -20.35 15.60 -6.18
N ARG A 12 -21.34 15.15 -6.98
CA ARG A 12 -22.09 13.90 -6.73
C ARG A 12 -21.84 12.76 -7.73
N SER A 13 -20.84 12.86 -8.60
CA SER A 13 -20.56 11.83 -9.61
C SER A 13 -19.18 11.16 -9.53
N ARG A 14 -18.42 11.36 -8.45
CA ARG A 14 -17.32 10.44 -8.07
C ARG A 14 -17.91 9.35 -7.16
N GLN A 15 -18.46 8.29 -7.76
CA GLN A 15 -17.82 6.95 -7.88
C GLN A 15 -17.81 6.25 -6.51
N LYS A 16 -18.71 5.29 -6.21
CA LYS A 16 -18.61 3.89 -6.68
C LYS A 16 -17.23 3.54 -7.25
N ARG A 17 -16.28 3.37 -6.34
CA ARG A 17 -15.05 2.59 -6.49
C ARG A 17 -14.80 1.92 -5.14
N ASP A 18 -15.50 0.81 -4.90
CA ASP A 18 -14.92 -0.24 -4.06
C ASP A 18 -13.83 -0.93 -4.92
N ASP A 19 -12.71 -1.26 -4.28
CA ASP A 19 -11.43 -1.75 -4.82
C ASP A 19 -10.48 -0.67 -5.42
N GLY A 20 -9.61 -0.11 -4.57
CA GLY A 20 -8.41 0.66 -4.99
C GLY A 20 -8.04 1.93 -4.19
N ASP A 21 -8.76 2.28 -3.12
CA ASP A 21 -8.63 3.59 -2.43
C ASP A 21 -7.55 3.64 -1.31
N ILE A 22 -6.64 2.65 -1.26
CA ILE A 22 -5.59 2.53 -0.22
C ILE A 22 -4.39 3.43 -0.55
N GLU A 23 -3.89 3.30 -1.78
CA GLU A 23 -2.75 4.09 -2.22
C GLU A 23 -3.14 5.57 -2.27
N ALA A 24 -4.38 5.86 -2.67
CA ALA A 24 -4.94 7.20 -2.63
C ALA A 24 -5.10 7.75 -1.19
N LEU A 25 -5.50 6.92 -0.21
CA LEU A 25 -5.57 7.35 1.19
C LEU A 25 -4.19 7.56 1.79
N LYS A 26 -3.24 6.64 1.55
CA LYS A 26 -1.84 6.78 1.98
C LYS A 26 -1.22 8.03 1.41
N GLU A 27 -1.34 8.23 0.10
CA GLU A 27 -0.83 9.42 -0.58
C GLU A 27 -1.43 10.71 -0.01
N ARG A 28 -2.76 10.75 0.24
CA ARG A 28 -3.40 11.92 0.88
C ARG A 28 -2.88 12.18 2.30
N LEU A 29 -2.66 11.13 3.09
CA LEU A 29 -2.14 11.27 4.45
C LEU A 29 -0.67 11.71 4.44
N ASP A 30 0.14 11.15 3.55
CA ASP A 30 1.54 11.53 3.37
C ASP A 30 1.66 12.98 2.85
N GLU A 31 0.80 13.40 1.92
CA GLU A 31 0.75 14.77 1.43
C GLU A 31 0.32 15.76 2.53
N SER A 32 -0.67 15.39 3.35
CA SER A 32 -1.07 16.17 4.52
C SER A 32 0.07 16.30 5.52
N TYR A 33 0.82 15.22 5.78
CA TYR A 33 1.98 15.25 6.66
C TYR A 33 3.08 16.17 6.12
N ARG A 34 3.43 16.07 4.83
CA ARG A 34 4.39 16.96 4.16
C ARG A 34 3.95 18.42 4.23
N SER A 35 2.67 18.69 3.96
CA SER A 35 2.09 20.03 4.06
C SER A 35 2.19 20.60 5.49
N GLN A 36 1.93 19.79 6.51
CA GLN A 36 2.07 20.21 7.91
C GLN A 36 3.53 20.48 8.28
N LEU A 37 4.48 19.67 7.81
CA LEU A 37 5.92 19.92 8.02
C LEU A 37 6.37 21.23 7.36
N ALA A 38 5.91 21.49 6.13
CA ALA A 38 6.19 22.75 5.44
C ALA A 38 5.63 23.95 6.20
N LEU A 39 4.41 23.84 6.73
CA LEU A 39 3.82 24.87 7.58
C LEU A 39 4.64 25.10 8.86
N LEU A 40 5.07 24.04 9.55
CA LEU A 40 5.93 24.16 10.73
C LEU A 40 7.24 24.88 10.40
N GLN A 41 7.86 24.57 9.26
CA GLN A 41 9.07 25.24 8.81
C GLN A 41 8.82 26.73 8.52
N GLN A 42 7.68 27.06 7.90
CA GLN A 42 7.29 28.44 7.64
C GLN A 42 7.08 29.22 8.94
N VAL A 43 6.39 28.63 9.93
CA VAL A 43 6.18 29.27 11.24
C VAL A 43 7.52 29.48 11.95
N ARG A 44 8.41 28.48 11.97
CA ARG A 44 9.75 28.63 12.57
C ARG A 44 10.59 29.73 11.90
N ARG A 45 10.48 29.88 10.58
CA ARG A 45 11.11 31.01 9.86
C ARG A 45 10.49 32.34 10.29
N GLY A 46 9.17 32.42 10.41
CA GLY A 46 8.46 33.60 10.92
C GLY A 46 8.92 34.00 12.33
N VAL A 47 9.09 33.04 13.25
CA VAL A 47 9.67 33.28 14.59
C VAL A 47 11.05 33.92 14.46
N ALA A 48 11.93 33.35 13.62
CA ALA A 48 13.29 33.88 13.42
C ALA A 48 13.29 35.31 12.85
N ASP A 49 12.38 35.63 11.93
CA ASP A 49 12.24 36.95 11.34
C ASP A 49 11.78 37.99 12.38
N VAL A 50 10.84 37.61 13.26
CA VAL A 50 10.37 38.44 14.39
C VAL A 50 11.49 38.63 15.42
N ALA A 51 12.19 37.56 15.81
CA ALA A 51 13.33 37.62 16.72
C ALA A 51 14.44 38.55 16.20
N THR A 52 14.72 38.47 14.90
CA THR A 52 15.69 39.36 14.22
C THR A 52 15.24 40.82 14.28
N SER A 53 13.95 41.07 14.00
CA SER A 53 13.38 42.41 14.06
C SER A 53 13.41 42.98 15.47
N ARG A 54 13.07 42.17 16.48
CA ARG A 54 13.18 42.54 17.90
C ARG A 54 14.62 42.89 18.25
N LYS A 55 15.60 42.05 17.85
CA LYS A 55 17.02 42.32 18.14
C LYS A 55 17.50 43.60 17.48
N ARG A 56 17.03 43.92 16.28
CA ARG A 56 17.33 45.20 15.60
C ARG A 56 16.83 46.39 16.39
N VAL A 57 15.60 46.33 16.91
CA VAL A 57 15.03 47.39 17.76
C VAL A 57 15.83 47.52 19.07
N GLU A 58 16.20 46.41 19.70
CA GLU A 58 17.04 46.39 20.90
C GLU A 58 18.39 47.10 20.66
N LEU A 59 19.04 46.84 19.53
CA LEU A 59 20.29 47.51 19.16
C LEU A 59 20.10 49.02 18.94
N GLN A 60 18.99 49.44 18.34
CA GLN A 60 18.66 50.87 18.19
C GLN A 60 18.43 51.55 19.54
N ILE A 61 17.70 50.91 20.46
CA ILE A 61 17.51 51.38 21.84
C ILE A 61 18.87 51.58 22.51
N ASN A 62 19.76 50.59 22.44
CA ASN A 62 21.09 50.66 23.04
C ASN A 62 21.93 51.81 22.46
N GLN A 63 21.86 52.04 21.15
CA GLN A 63 22.57 53.14 20.51
C GLN A 63 22.06 54.51 20.96
N LEU A 64 20.74 54.69 21.08
CA LEU A 64 20.14 55.94 21.56
C LEU A 64 20.47 56.19 23.03
N ASN A 65 20.45 55.15 23.86
CA ASN A 65 20.83 55.23 25.27
C ASN A 65 22.30 55.66 25.44
N GLN A 66 23.21 55.14 24.63
CA GLN A 66 24.62 55.57 24.62
C GLN A 66 24.75 57.05 24.25
N GLN A 67 24.05 57.51 23.21
CA GLN A 67 24.03 58.93 22.83
C GLN A 67 23.43 59.81 23.94
N GLY A 68 22.37 59.35 24.61
CA GLY A 68 21.77 60.03 25.75
C GLY A 68 22.74 60.15 26.93
N ALA A 69 23.54 59.10 27.20
CA ALA A 69 24.56 59.13 28.24
C ALA A 69 25.70 60.12 27.92
N GLU A 70 26.12 60.22 26.65
CA GLU A 70 27.11 61.23 26.24
C GLU A 70 26.56 62.65 26.37
N LEU A 71 25.30 62.89 25.98
CA LEU A 71 24.65 64.20 26.19
C LEU A 71 24.53 64.55 27.68
N ASP A 72 24.30 63.56 28.55
CA ASP A 72 24.28 63.75 29.99
C ASP A 72 25.65 64.19 30.53
N LYS A 73 26.75 63.58 30.04
CA LYS A 73 28.12 64.00 30.39
C LYS A 73 28.40 65.44 29.93
N VAL A 74 28.03 65.77 28.69
CA VAL A 74 28.19 67.14 28.15
C VAL A 74 27.40 68.15 28.98
N ALA A 75 26.16 67.84 29.34
CA ALA A 75 25.35 68.71 30.19
C ALA A 75 26.00 68.95 31.57
N ARG A 76 26.52 67.89 32.21
CA ARG A 76 27.21 68.02 33.51
C ARG A 76 28.48 68.86 33.43
N ALA A 77 29.25 68.71 32.34
CA ALA A 77 30.45 69.52 32.11
C ALA A 77 30.08 71.00 31.92
N ALA A 78 29.10 71.30 31.07
CA ALA A 78 28.63 72.66 30.85
C ALA A 78 28.13 73.34 32.15
N VAL A 79 27.42 72.60 33.01
CA VAL A 79 27.00 73.11 34.34
C VAL A 79 28.22 73.40 35.22
N ALA A 80 29.25 72.55 35.21
CA ALA A 80 30.46 72.76 35.98
C ALA A 80 31.24 74.00 35.51
N ASP A 81 31.18 74.29 34.21
CA ASP A 81 31.79 75.46 33.58
C ASP A 81 30.92 76.73 33.71
N GLY A 82 29.70 76.63 34.26
CA GLY A 82 28.75 77.73 34.41
C GLY A 82 28.01 78.13 33.13
N ASP A 83 28.07 77.31 32.09
CA ASP A 83 27.36 77.52 30.81
C ASP A 83 25.98 76.83 30.83
N ASP A 84 25.01 77.51 31.44
CA ASP A 84 23.64 77.02 31.57
C ASP A 84 22.93 76.84 30.21
N ASP A 85 23.28 77.63 29.19
CA ASP A 85 22.66 77.55 27.87
C ASP A 85 23.10 76.28 27.14
N ALA A 86 24.40 75.96 27.18
CA ALA A 86 24.92 74.71 26.64
C ALA A 86 24.35 73.48 27.38
N ALA A 87 24.23 73.56 28.70
CA ALA A 87 23.61 72.50 29.51
C ALA A 87 22.14 72.26 29.12
N ARG A 88 21.35 73.33 28.99
CA ARG A 88 19.94 73.25 28.57
C ARG A 88 19.80 72.66 27.17
N ALA A 89 20.67 73.04 26.23
CA ALA A 89 20.66 72.51 24.87
C ALA A 89 20.94 71.00 24.84
N ALA A 90 21.97 70.55 25.58
CA ALA A 90 22.31 69.12 25.68
C ALA A 90 21.17 68.30 26.30
N LEU A 91 20.58 68.79 27.41
CA LEU A 91 19.46 68.13 28.08
C LEU A 91 18.19 68.08 27.19
N THR A 92 17.90 69.15 26.46
CA THR A 92 16.76 69.17 25.51
C THR A 92 16.89 68.09 24.45
N ARG A 93 18.12 67.90 23.94
CA ARG A 93 18.40 66.84 22.96
C ARG A 93 18.29 65.45 23.59
N LYS A 94 18.80 65.26 24.81
CA LYS A 94 18.68 64.01 25.57
C LYS A 94 17.22 63.62 25.79
N VAL A 95 16.38 64.54 26.26
CA VAL A 95 14.93 64.30 26.47
C VAL A 95 14.23 63.86 25.17
N THR A 96 14.69 64.36 24.02
CA THR A 96 14.17 63.94 22.71
C THR A 96 14.56 62.50 22.39
N LEU A 97 15.80 62.09 22.68
CA LEU A 97 16.25 60.71 22.53
C LEU A 97 15.52 59.76 23.50
N ASP A 98 15.34 60.17 24.75
CA ASP A 98 14.64 59.39 25.78
C ASP A 98 13.19 59.10 25.35
N LYS A 99 12.49 60.08 24.75
CA LYS A 99 11.16 59.87 24.17
C LYS A 99 11.16 58.85 23.03
N ALA A 100 12.17 58.89 22.16
CA ALA A 100 12.31 57.92 21.07
C ALA A 100 12.58 56.51 21.63
N VAL A 101 13.42 56.40 22.67
CA VAL A 101 13.68 55.14 23.38
C VAL A 101 12.40 54.54 23.96
N VAL A 102 11.56 55.33 24.64
CA VAL A 102 10.27 54.85 25.17
C VAL A 102 9.38 54.27 24.06
N GLY A 103 9.33 54.92 22.90
CA GLY A 103 8.58 54.43 21.75
C GLY A 103 9.13 53.09 21.21
N LEU A 104 10.45 52.96 21.08
CA LEU A 104 11.09 51.73 20.64
C LEU A 104 10.97 50.61 21.67
N ASP A 105 11.01 50.92 22.96
CA ASP A 105 10.85 49.92 24.03
C ASP A 105 9.44 49.30 24.00
N SER A 106 8.42 50.12 23.78
CA SER A 106 7.06 49.63 23.54
C SER A 106 6.98 48.70 22.31
N GLN A 107 7.66 49.04 21.21
CA GLN A 107 7.75 48.18 20.03
C GLN A 107 8.50 46.87 20.32
N HIS A 108 9.62 46.94 21.06
CA HIS A 108 10.41 45.78 21.45
C HIS A 108 9.60 44.79 22.30
N VAL A 109 8.84 45.30 23.28
CA VAL A 109 7.93 44.49 24.10
C VAL A 109 6.83 43.86 23.24
N GLY A 110 6.24 44.62 22.31
CA GLY A 110 5.24 44.09 21.38
C GLY A 110 5.78 42.94 20.52
N LEU A 111 6.98 43.11 19.96
CA LEU A 111 7.65 42.06 19.18
C LEU A 111 8.00 40.83 20.01
N LYS A 112 8.39 41.01 21.28
CA LYS A 112 8.67 39.90 22.19
C LYS A 112 7.42 39.05 22.46
N ILE A 113 6.28 39.70 22.72
CA ILE A 113 5.01 39.00 22.94
C ILE A 113 4.60 38.21 21.69
N GLU A 114 4.77 38.80 20.50
CA GLU A 114 4.44 38.13 19.24
C GLU A 114 5.39 36.94 18.97
N GLU A 115 6.69 37.08 19.25
CA GLU A 115 7.68 35.99 19.17
C GLU A 115 7.27 34.80 20.06
N GLU A 116 6.99 35.06 21.35
CA GLU A 116 6.56 34.03 22.31
C GLU A 116 5.30 33.30 21.84
N LYS A 117 4.31 34.04 21.32
CA LYS A 117 3.07 33.46 20.79
C LYS A 117 3.31 32.58 19.55
N LEU A 118 4.22 32.98 18.67
CA LEU A 118 4.58 32.19 17.49
C LEU A 118 5.38 30.95 17.88
N GLU A 119 6.23 31.02 18.90
CA GLU A 119 6.95 29.87 19.46
C GLU A 119 5.98 28.85 20.05
N ASP A 120 5.03 29.29 20.88
CA ASP A 120 3.97 28.43 21.44
C ASP A 120 3.16 27.75 20.32
N SER A 121 2.79 28.53 19.30
CA SER A 121 2.07 28.01 18.14
C SER A 121 2.90 26.96 17.39
N ALA A 122 4.20 27.18 17.20
CA ALA A 122 5.11 26.22 16.57
C ALA A 122 5.20 24.92 17.36
N GLN A 123 5.29 25.00 18.70
CA GLN A 123 5.30 23.81 19.57
C GLN A 123 4.00 23.02 19.46
N GLN A 124 2.85 23.70 19.48
CA GLN A 124 1.54 23.05 19.32
C GLN A 124 1.41 22.36 17.95
N ILE A 125 1.87 23.01 16.87
CA ILE A 125 1.88 22.41 15.53
C ILE A 125 2.76 21.16 15.53
N GLN A 126 3.94 21.22 16.15
CA GLN A 126 4.84 20.07 16.23
C GLN A 126 4.21 18.88 16.96
N ILE A 127 3.53 19.11 18.08
CA ILE A 127 2.79 18.06 18.81
C ILE A 127 1.72 17.43 17.90
N ARG A 128 0.93 18.26 17.20
CA ARG A 128 -0.13 17.77 16.29
C ARG A 128 0.43 16.96 15.12
N ILE A 129 1.60 17.35 14.60
CA ILE A 129 2.30 16.61 13.54
C ILE A 129 2.72 15.23 14.02
N GLU A 130 3.25 15.12 15.24
CA GLU A 130 3.62 13.84 15.84
C GLU A 130 2.39 12.95 16.09
N GLU A 131 1.30 13.51 16.62
CA GLU A 131 0.02 12.80 16.74
C GLU A 131 -0.50 12.29 15.39
N PHE A 132 -0.40 13.13 14.36
CA PHE A 132 -0.83 12.78 13.01
C PHE A 132 0.02 11.66 12.43
N ARG A 133 1.34 11.70 12.60
CA ARG A 133 2.26 10.62 12.20
C ARG A 133 1.86 9.30 12.85
N LEU A 134 1.65 9.29 14.17
CA LEU A 134 1.25 8.08 14.88
C LEU A 134 -0.10 7.53 14.40
N ARG A 135 -1.08 8.41 14.16
CA ARG A 135 -2.40 8.02 13.62
C ARG A 135 -2.27 7.43 12.22
N LYS A 136 -1.46 8.04 11.35
CA LYS A 136 -1.17 7.56 10.00
C LYS A 136 -0.56 6.15 10.04
N ASP A 137 0.46 5.94 10.88
CA ASP A 137 1.14 4.65 10.99
C ASP A 137 0.22 3.57 11.56
N THR A 138 -0.57 3.91 12.60
CA THR A 138 -1.57 3.00 13.18
C THR A 138 -2.64 2.63 12.17
N LEU A 139 -3.14 3.60 11.39
CA LEU A 139 -4.16 3.36 10.38
C LEU A 139 -3.61 2.49 9.24
N SER A 140 -2.38 2.75 8.80
CA SER A 140 -1.67 1.92 7.81
C SER A 140 -1.53 0.47 8.29
N ALA A 141 -1.09 0.26 9.52
CA ALA A 141 -0.93 -1.08 10.11
C ALA A 141 -2.29 -1.81 10.26
N ARG A 142 -3.31 -1.13 10.79
CA ARG A 142 -4.67 -1.69 10.90
C ARG A 142 -5.25 -2.07 9.54
N HIS A 143 -5.00 -1.24 8.54
CA HIS A 143 -5.42 -1.50 7.19
C HIS A 143 -4.73 -2.74 6.61
N THR A 144 -3.40 -2.84 6.69
CA THR A 144 -2.65 -4.02 6.23
C THR A 144 -3.14 -5.30 6.90
N ALA A 145 -3.41 -5.26 8.21
CA ALA A 145 -3.98 -6.39 8.93
C ALA A 145 -5.39 -6.75 8.47
N ALA A 146 -6.26 -5.76 8.22
CA ALA A 146 -7.61 -5.98 7.71
C ALA A 146 -7.60 -6.56 6.28
N ALA A 147 -6.70 -6.07 5.41
CA ALA A 147 -6.52 -6.58 4.06
C ALA A 147 -6.07 -8.05 4.06
N ALA A 148 -5.07 -8.40 4.87
CA ALA A 148 -4.61 -9.79 5.02
C ALA A 148 -5.73 -10.71 5.53
N ARG A 149 -6.58 -10.25 6.46
CA ARG A 149 -7.75 -11.01 6.92
C ARG A 149 -8.79 -11.22 5.81
N ALA A 150 -9.05 -10.20 5.01
CA ALA A 150 -9.98 -10.30 3.88
C ALA A 150 -9.48 -11.30 2.82
N GLU A 151 -8.18 -11.28 2.52
CA GLU A 151 -7.53 -12.22 1.60
C GLU A 151 -7.58 -13.67 2.12
N ILE A 152 -7.31 -13.90 3.41
CA ILE A 152 -7.46 -15.23 4.01
C ILE A 152 -8.91 -15.73 3.91
N ASN A 153 -9.90 -14.87 4.19
CA ASN A 153 -11.31 -15.23 4.10
C ASN A 153 -11.76 -15.52 2.67
N SER A 154 -11.29 -14.75 1.68
CA SER A 154 -11.60 -15.01 0.27
C SER A 154 -10.94 -16.31 -0.21
N ALA A 155 -9.68 -16.55 0.14
CA ALA A 155 -8.98 -17.80 -0.17
C ALA A 155 -9.68 -19.01 0.48
N THR A 156 -10.09 -18.89 1.74
CA THR A 156 -10.83 -19.95 2.46
C THR A 156 -12.18 -20.24 1.82
N THR A 157 -12.89 -19.21 1.36
CA THR A 157 -14.17 -19.36 0.65
C THR A 157 -13.98 -19.98 -0.74
N GLY A 158 -12.90 -19.65 -1.44
CA GLY A 158 -12.53 -20.28 -2.71
C GLY A 158 -12.22 -21.77 -2.55
N ILE A 159 -11.44 -22.12 -1.52
CA ILE A 159 -11.12 -23.52 -1.18
C ILE A 159 -12.40 -24.28 -0.81
N SER A 160 -13.29 -23.71 0.02
CA SER A 160 -14.51 -24.41 0.41
C SER A 160 -15.47 -24.65 -0.76
N SER A 161 -15.53 -23.72 -1.72
CA SER A 161 -16.26 -23.92 -2.98
C SER A 161 -15.69 -25.10 -3.78
N GLN A 162 -14.36 -25.12 -3.97
CA GLN A 162 -13.68 -26.20 -4.69
C GLN A 162 -13.82 -27.55 -3.98
N MET A 163 -13.71 -27.59 -2.64
CA MET A 163 -13.93 -28.80 -1.86
C MET A 163 -15.39 -29.29 -1.96
N GLY A 164 -16.36 -28.37 -2.04
CA GLY A 164 -17.76 -28.70 -2.27
C GLY A 164 -17.98 -29.37 -3.63
N GLU A 165 -17.36 -28.83 -4.68
CA GLU A 165 -17.42 -29.40 -6.04
C GLU A 165 -16.76 -30.78 -6.12
N VAL A 166 -15.55 -30.93 -5.56
CA VAL A 166 -14.84 -32.22 -5.51
C VAL A 166 -15.64 -33.25 -4.70
N GLY A 167 -16.22 -32.85 -3.57
CA GLY A 167 -17.06 -33.73 -2.75
C GLY A 167 -18.32 -34.23 -3.47
N GLN A 168 -18.92 -33.40 -4.34
CA GLN A 168 -20.04 -33.84 -5.19
C GLN A 168 -19.57 -34.82 -6.27
N ALA A 169 -18.43 -34.57 -6.91
CA ALA A 169 -17.87 -35.46 -7.92
C ALA A 169 -17.51 -36.84 -7.34
N VAL A 170 -16.92 -36.88 -6.14
CA VAL A 170 -16.60 -38.14 -5.44
C VAL A 170 -17.88 -38.92 -5.11
N LYS A 171 -18.92 -38.27 -4.58
CA LYS A 171 -20.21 -38.93 -4.30
C LYS A 171 -20.87 -39.50 -5.57
N ALA A 172 -20.79 -38.78 -6.68
CA ALA A 172 -21.30 -39.26 -7.97
C ALA A 172 -20.51 -40.49 -8.46
N ALA A 173 -19.19 -40.47 -8.33
CA ALA A 173 -18.35 -41.62 -8.66
C ALA A 173 -18.66 -42.84 -7.79
N GLU A 174 -18.80 -42.66 -6.46
CA GLU A 174 -19.20 -43.73 -5.55
C GLU A 174 -20.59 -44.30 -5.86
N GLN A 175 -21.55 -43.44 -6.21
CA GLN A 175 -22.87 -43.89 -6.64
C GLN A 175 -22.79 -44.72 -7.92
N HIS A 176 -22.04 -44.25 -8.92
CA HIS A 176 -21.85 -45.00 -10.16
C HIS A 176 -21.17 -46.35 -9.93
N THR A 177 -20.16 -46.42 -9.06
CA THR A 177 -19.53 -47.68 -8.68
C THR A 177 -20.52 -48.65 -8.04
N ARG A 178 -21.35 -48.18 -7.10
CA ARG A 178 -22.41 -49.02 -6.50
C ARG A 178 -23.44 -49.49 -7.51
N GLU A 179 -23.80 -48.64 -8.48
CA GLU A 179 -24.70 -49.02 -9.58
C GLU A 179 -24.06 -50.11 -10.45
N LEU A 180 -22.77 -49.99 -10.77
CA LEU A 180 -22.01 -51.01 -11.51
C LEU A 180 -21.90 -52.32 -10.73
N GLU A 181 -21.62 -52.26 -9.42
CA GLU A 181 -21.57 -53.43 -8.54
C GLU A 181 -22.94 -54.12 -8.47
N ALA A 182 -24.03 -53.37 -8.24
CA ALA A 182 -25.38 -53.92 -8.22
C ALA A 182 -25.80 -54.50 -9.59
N HIS A 183 -25.33 -53.88 -10.69
CA HIS A 183 -25.55 -54.41 -12.03
C HIS A 183 -24.78 -55.71 -12.26
N ALA A 184 -23.53 -55.80 -11.82
CA ALA A 184 -22.73 -57.02 -11.87
C ALA A 184 -23.36 -58.15 -11.04
N ASP A 185 -23.80 -57.85 -9.81
CA ASP A 185 -24.50 -58.81 -8.94
C ASP A 185 -25.80 -59.33 -9.59
N ALA A 186 -26.57 -58.44 -10.24
CA ALA A 186 -27.78 -58.82 -10.96
C ALA A 186 -27.48 -59.70 -12.19
N VAL A 187 -26.40 -59.41 -12.92
CA VAL A 187 -25.94 -60.25 -14.04
C VAL A 187 -25.51 -61.63 -13.54
N ASP A 188 -24.76 -61.70 -12.43
CA ASP A 188 -24.35 -62.96 -11.80
C ASP A 188 -25.54 -63.79 -11.33
N GLU A 189 -26.61 -63.17 -10.81
CA GLU A 189 -27.86 -63.86 -10.46
C GLU A 189 -28.57 -64.42 -11.70
N LEU A 190 -28.70 -63.64 -12.78
CA LEU A 190 -29.33 -64.09 -14.02
C LEU A 190 -28.56 -65.25 -14.68
N VAL A 191 -27.23 -65.27 -14.55
CA VAL A 191 -26.38 -66.41 -14.96
C VAL A 191 -26.67 -67.64 -14.09
N ARG A 192 -26.83 -67.45 -12.78
CA ARG A 192 -27.15 -68.55 -11.84
C ARG A 192 -28.55 -69.12 -12.03
N GLU A 193 -29.53 -68.27 -12.32
CA GLU A 193 -30.91 -68.65 -12.64
C GLU A 193 -31.04 -69.29 -14.04
N GLY A 194 -29.97 -69.27 -14.84
CA GLY A 194 -29.92 -69.91 -16.15
C GLY A 194 -30.64 -69.12 -17.27
N VAL A 195 -30.92 -67.84 -17.03
CA VAL A 195 -31.58 -66.94 -18.00
C VAL A 195 -30.57 -66.41 -19.02
N ILE A 196 -29.30 -66.26 -18.63
CA ILE A 196 -28.18 -65.91 -19.50
C ILE A 196 -27.08 -66.97 -19.37
N SER A 197 -26.44 -67.33 -20.49
CA SER A 197 -25.33 -68.29 -20.49
C SER A 197 -24.06 -67.62 -19.95
N GLY A 198 -23.39 -68.25 -18.99
CA GLY A 198 -22.15 -67.72 -18.44
C GLY A 198 -21.01 -67.69 -19.47
N PRO A 199 -20.00 -66.82 -19.31
CA PRO A 199 -18.84 -66.80 -20.20
C PRO A 199 -18.17 -68.18 -20.22
N GLY A 200 -18.11 -68.81 -21.39
CA GLY A 200 -17.55 -70.16 -21.60
C GLY A 200 -18.53 -71.32 -21.52
N GLN A 201 -19.83 -71.08 -21.30
CA GLN A 201 -20.86 -72.13 -21.28
C GLN A 201 -21.58 -72.32 -22.62
N ASP A 202 -21.22 -71.56 -23.64
CA ASP A 202 -21.77 -71.68 -24.99
C ASP A 202 -20.84 -72.59 -25.83
N PRO A 203 -21.19 -73.87 -26.08
CA PRO A 203 -20.30 -74.84 -26.71
C PRO A 203 -19.85 -74.43 -28.12
N HIS A 204 -20.59 -73.54 -28.78
CA HIS A 204 -20.23 -73.01 -30.10
C HIS A 204 -19.11 -71.96 -30.07
N THR A 205 -18.86 -71.30 -28.94
CA THR A 205 -17.85 -70.23 -28.82
C THR A 205 -16.46 -70.77 -28.47
N THR A 206 -16.39 -71.80 -27.62
CA THR A 206 -15.14 -72.47 -27.25
C THR A 206 -14.50 -73.17 -28.45
N GLU A 207 -15.30 -73.86 -29.27
CA GLU A 207 -14.81 -74.49 -30.50
C GLU A 207 -14.34 -73.48 -31.55
N ALA A 208 -14.94 -72.29 -31.61
CA ALA A 208 -14.51 -71.24 -32.54
C ALA A 208 -13.18 -70.61 -32.11
N PHE A 209 -12.99 -70.42 -30.80
CA PHE A 209 -11.76 -69.87 -30.24
C PHE A 209 -10.59 -70.88 -30.34
N ASP A 210 -10.84 -72.15 -30.03
CA ASP A 210 -9.83 -73.21 -30.15
C ASP A 210 -9.38 -73.40 -31.60
N ARG A 211 -10.32 -73.40 -32.57
CA ARG A 211 -9.98 -73.44 -34.01
C ARG A 211 -9.19 -72.23 -34.46
N GLN A 212 -9.50 -71.04 -33.95
CA GLN A 212 -8.81 -69.81 -34.33
C GLN A 212 -7.40 -69.74 -33.70
N PHE A 213 -7.22 -70.28 -32.50
CA PHE A 213 -5.91 -70.39 -31.86
C PHE A 213 -5.03 -71.44 -32.57
N GLU A 214 -5.62 -72.55 -33.02
CA GLU A 214 -4.92 -73.62 -33.75
C GLU A 214 -4.51 -73.18 -35.18
N ASP A 215 -5.33 -72.35 -35.84
CA ASP A 215 -5.00 -71.72 -37.13
C ASP A 215 -3.84 -70.71 -37.02
N LEU A 216 -3.78 -69.95 -35.91
CA LEU A 216 -2.67 -69.04 -35.59
C LEU A 216 -1.39 -69.77 -35.15
N SER A 217 -1.53 -71.00 -34.64
CA SER A 217 -0.41 -71.82 -34.13
C SER A 217 0.21 -72.72 -35.21
N ASN A 218 -0.32 -72.70 -36.44
CA ASN A 218 0.14 -73.54 -37.54
C ASN A 218 1.46 -73.01 -38.14
N PRO A 219 2.59 -73.75 -38.05
CA PRO A 219 3.89 -73.27 -38.49
C PRO A 219 3.99 -72.98 -39.99
N ALA A 220 3.04 -73.43 -40.81
CA ALA A 220 2.97 -73.12 -42.25
C ALA A 220 2.50 -71.68 -42.56
N ASN A 221 1.92 -70.96 -41.60
CA ASN A 221 1.53 -69.54 -41.73
C ASN A 221 2.55 -68.58 -41.07
N ILE A 222 3.64 -69.11 -40.51
CA ILE A 222 4.68 -68.34 -39.80
C ILE A 222 5.88 -68.02 -40.70
N ASP A 223 5.92 -68.51 -41.95
CA ASP A 223 7.02 -68.29 -42.90
C ASP A 223 6.77 -67.14 -43.89
N GLY A 224 7.58 -66.08 -43.79
CA GLY A 224 8.34 -65.60 -44.95
C GLY A 224 8.24 -64.15 -45.47
N PRO A 225 7.15 -63.36 -45.25
CA PRO A 225 7.14 -61.97 -45.78
C PRO A 225 6.66 -60.84 -44.84
N ASP A 226 6.00 -61.11 -43.71
CA ASP A 226 5.47 -60.04 -42.83
C ASP A 226 6.42 -59.60 -41.71
N ILE A 227 7.31 -60.50 -41.25
CA ILE A 227 8.33 -60.18 -40.25
C ILE A 227 9.39 -59.24 -40.85
N ASP A 228 9.78 -59.45 -42.11
CA ASP A 228 10.75 -58.60 -42.80
C ASP A 228 10.20 -57.18 -43.04
N ARG A 229 8.90 -57.04 -43.34
CA ARG A 229 8.24 -55.73 -43.42
C ARG A 229 8.18 -55.00 -42.08
N GLN A 230 7.97 -55.73 -40.98
CA GLN A 230 7.96 -55.15 -39.63
C GLN A 230 9.37 -54.76 -39.17
N LEU A 231 10.41 -55.49 -39.58
CA LEU A 231 11.82 -55.13 -39.37
C LEU A 231 12.25 -53.88 -40.16
N ASP A 232 11.80 -53.73 -41.39
CA ASP A 232 12.04 -52.52 -42.19
C ASP A 232 11.26 -51.30 -41.65
N ALA A 233 10.03 -51.50 -41.15
CA ALA A 233 9.26 -50.44 -40.49
C ALA A 233 9.88 -50.00 -39.14
N LEU A 234 10.46 -50.93 -38.37
CA LEU A 234 11.18 -50.62 -37.13
C LEU A 234 12.51 -49.89 -37.40
N LYS A 235 13.23 -50.27 -38.47
CA LYS A 235 14.45 -49.53 -38.89
C LYS A 235 14.14 -48.13 -39.40
N ALA A 236 13.01 -47.92 -40.07
CA ALA A 236 12.56 -46.59 -40.49
C ALA A 236 12.06 -45.72 -39.33
N GLY A 237 11.52 -46.33 -38.26
CA GLY A 237 11.01 -45.63 -37.07
C GLY A 237 12.08 -45.23 -36.04
N SER A 238 13.25 -45.87 -36.02
CA SER A 238 14.33 -45.51 -35.07
C SER A 238 15.25 -44.38 -35.53
N THR A 239 15.10 -43.83 -36.75
CA THR A 239 15.90 -42.70 -37.26
C THR A 239 15.21 -41.33 -37.17
N SER A 240 14.07 -41.21 -36.47
CA SER A 240 13.35 -39.94 -36.28
C SER A 240 12.93 -39.76 -34.82
N GLY A 241 13.88 -39.34 -33.97
CA GLY A 241 13.60 -39.08 -32.56
C GLY A 241 14.80 -38.74 -31.68
N GLU A 242 15.93 -38.31 -32.24
CA GLU A 242 16.97 -37.59 -31.50
C GLU A 242 16.85 -36.11 -31.85
N GLU A 243 16.01 -35.37 -31.12
CA GLU A 243 16.26 -33.95 -30.84
C GLU A 243 15.30 -33.41 -29.76
N HIS A 244 15.93 -32.77 -28.76
CA HIS A 244 15.41 -31.73 -27.87
C HIS A 244 14.65 -32.13 -26.58
N GLY A 245 15.41 -32.13 -25.49
CA GLY A 245 14.90 -32.10 -24.11
C GLY A 245 15.98 -31.90 -23.03
N GLN A 246 16.97 -31.02 -23.24
CA GLN A 246 17.84 -30.52 -22.16
C GLN A 246 17.92 -28.99 -22.23
N ASP A 247 17.06 -28.31 -21.47
CA ASP A 247 17.29 -27.03 -20.78
C ASP A 247 15.95 -26.65 -20.13
N LYS A 248 15.82 -26.31 -18.85
CA LYS A 248 16.54 -25.24 -18.18
C LYS A 248 16.37 -25.31 -16.66
N ILE A 249 17.44 -24.90 -15.99
CA ILE A 249 17.47 -24.23 -14.68
C ILE A 249 16.79 -22.86 -14.80
#